data_AF-A0A0F5Q083-F1
#
_entry.id   AF-A0A0F5Q083-F1
#
_cell.length_a   1.000
_cell.length_b   1.000
_cell.length_c   1.000
_cell.angle_alpha   90.00
_cell.angle_beta   90.00
_cell.angle_gamma   90.00
#
_symmetry.space_group_name_H-M   'P 1'
#
loop_
_entity.id
_entity.type
_entity.pdbx_description
1 polymer ?
#
loop_
_entity_poly.entity_id
_entity_poly.type
_entity_poly.pdbx_seq_one_letter_code
_entity_poly.pdbx_strand_id
1 'polypeptide(L)'
;MEETEPVDVQGEKRIDYVRPARRRMPLSNVLSFVVGLVGIAALGASAWTYSETQREVVRLSTDIAQLRVALELYGRQQGTPSTTDSANLTDLSNRLSILEQDWRSAPVPTAATTTALPTTTAAAPTAISGDCMPTGTRFLVSAGDRYPVCGFDGTVEIGGVDNGFMSLADGTVIAAGGNIPLPNSACMIGVVSAGQDGMTGFAEIRVTC
;
A
#
# COMPACT_ATOMS: atom_id res chain seq x y z
N MET A 1 -98.24 -57.97 -26.08
CA MET A 1 -98.06 -56.75 -25.27
C MET A 1 -96.59 -56.44 -25.35
N GLU A 2 -96.24 -55.65 -26.37
CA GLU A 2 -94.97 -54.96 -26.49
C GLU A 2 -94.83 -53.97 -25.34
N GLU A 3 -93.70 -54.02 -24.64
CA GLU A 3 -93.29 -52.94 -23.74
C GLU A 3 -91.85 -52.58 -24.10
N THR A 4 -91.73 -51.43 -24.73
CA THR A 4 -90.50 -50.77 -25.17
C THR A 4 -89.82 -50.04 -24.00
N GLU A 5 -88.53 -50.39 -23.80
CA GLU A 5 -87.38 -49.60 -23.32
C GLU A 5 -87.47 -48.77 -22.00
N PRO A 6 -86.36 -48.73 -21.26
CA PRO A 6 -85.40 -47.64 -21.49
C PRO A 6 -83.93 -48.09 -21.58
N VAL A 7 -83.22 -47.44 -22.52
CA VAL A 7 -81.77 -47.49 -22.74
C VAL A 7 -81.02 -47.08 -21.47
N ASP A 8 -80.19 -47.99 -20.96
CA ASP A 8 -79.33 -47.75 -19.80
C ASP A 8 -77.97 -47.21 -20.27
N VAL A 9 -77.75 -45.91 -20.08
CA VAL A 9 -76.47 -45.24 -20.36
C VAL A 9 -75.49 -45.66 -19.26
N GLN A 10 -74.80 -46.79 -19.46
CA GLN A 10 -73.74 -47.22 -18.56
C GLN A 10 -72.51 -46.31 -18.68
N GLY A 11 -72.52 -45.28 -17.82
CA GLY A 11 -71.53 -45.21 -16.75
C GLY A 11 -70.11 -44.87 -17.19
N GLU A 12 -69.87 -43.57 -17.34
CA GLU A 12 -68.58 -42.89 -17.20
C GLU A 12 -67.69 -43.57 -16.14
N LYS A 13 -66.65 -44.28 -16.57
CA LYS A 13 -65.71 -44.97 -15.68
C LYS A 13 -64.79 -43.94 -15.05
N ARG A 14 -65.24 -43.31 -13.96
CA ARG A 14 -64.43 -42.37 -13.17
C ARG A 14 -63.25 -43.16 -12.59
N ILE A 15 -62.05 -42.94 -13.15
CA ILE A 15 -60.82 -43.57 -12.68
C ILE A 15 -60.48 -42.94 -11.33
N ASP A 16 -60.78 -43.67 -10.26
CA ASP A 16 -60.27 -43.34 -8.93
C ASP A 16 -58.75 -43.54 -8.92
N TYR A 17 -58.02 -42.43 -8.99
CA TYR A 17 -56.58 -42.43 -8.78
C TYR A 17 -56.29 -42.79 -7.32
N VAL A 18 -55.93 -44.06 -7.08
CA VAL A 18 -55.33 -44.50 -5.83
C VAL A 18 -54.04 -43.70 -5.63
N ARG A 19 -54.05 -42.73 -4.71
CA ARG A 19 -52.84 -41.99 -4.33
C ARG A 19 -51.82 -42.99 -3.77
N PRO A 20 -50.58 -43.05 -4.29
CA PRO A 20 -49.55 -43.89 -3.71
C PRO A 20 -49.26 -43.42 -2.29
N ALA A 21 -49.28 -44.34 -1.33
CA ALA A 21 -48.89 -44.08 0.04
C ALA A 21 -47.46 -43.53 0.05
N ARG A 22 -47.28 -42.28 0.50
CA ARG A 22 -45.96 -41.67 0.66
C ARG A 22 -45.19 -42.47 1.72
N ARG A 23 -44.30 -43.34 1.28
CA ARG A 23 -43.35 -44.07 2.11
C ARG A 23 -42.43 -43.04 2.78
N ARG A 24 -42.79 -42.62 4.00
CA ARG A 24 -41.96 -41.74 4.81
C ARG A 24 -40.72 -42.51 5.21
N MET A 25 -39.59 -42.21 4.59
CA MET A 25 -38.31 -42.70 5.09
C MET A 25 -38.11 -42.16 6.50
N PRO A 26 -37.60 -42.97 7.44
CA PRO A 26 -37.38 -42.52 8.81
C PRO A 26 -36.41 -41.34 8.76
N LEU A 27 -36.85 -40.22 9.32
CA LEU A 27 -36.14 -38.92 9.32
C LEU A 27 -34.71 -39.07 9.87
N SER A 28 -34.49 -40.05 10.74
CA SER A 28 -33.17 -40.49 11.23
C SER A 28 -32.19 -40.84 10.10
N ASN A 29 -32.62 -41.59 9.09
CA ASN A 29 -31.73 -42.01 7.99
C ASN A 29 -31.35 -40.82 7.09
N VAL A 30 -32.26 -39.85 6.93
CA VAL A 30 -31.98 -38.61 6.20
C VAL A 30 -30.95 -37.77 6.97
N LEU A 31 -31.11 -37.65 8.28
CA LEU A 31 -30.17 -36.92 9.13
C LEU A 31 -28.78 -37.57 9.14
N SER A 32 -28.69 -38.90 9.24
CA SER A 32 -27.40 -39.60 9.15
C SER A 32 -26.70 -39.40 7.80
N PHE A 33 -27.45 -39.38 6.69
CA PHE A 33 -26.90 -39.09 5.37
C PHE A 33 -26.37 -37.65 5.25
N VAL A 34 -27.11 -36.68 5.78
CA VAL A 34 -26.67 -35.28 5.78
C VAL A 34 -25.41 -35.09 6.61
N VAL A 35 -25.36 -35.69 7.81
CA VAL A 35 -24.15 -35.63 8.66
C VAL A 35 -22.95 -36.30 7.99
N GLY A 36 -23.15 -37.45 7.32
CA GLY A 36 -22.11 -38.10 6.54
C GLY A 36 -21.59 -37.25 5.38
N LEU A 37 -22.48 -36.59 4.63
CA LEU A 37 -22.09 -35.68 3.54
C LEU A 37 -21.33 -34.45 4.06
N VAL A 38 -21.75 -33.87 5.18
CA VAL A 38 -21.04 -32.74 5.81
C VAL A 38 -19.64 -33.16 6.26
N GLY A 39 -19.49 -34.36 6.83
CA GLY A 39 -18.18 -34.90 7.20
C GLY A 39 -17.25 -35.07 6.00
N ILE A 40 -17.76 -35.62 4.89
CA ILE A 40 -16.98 -35.79 3.65
C ILE A 40 -16.62 -34.44 3.03
N ALA A 41 -17.55 -33.48 3.03
CA ALA A 41 -17.30 -32.14 2.52
C ALA A 41 -16.23 -31.40 3.35
N ALA A 42 -16.25 -31.55 4.68
CA ALA A 42 -15.25 -30.97 5.56
C ALA A 42 -13.86 -31.57 5.32
N LEU A 43 -13.77 -32.90 5.15
CA LEU A 43 -12.50 -33.57 4.80
C LEU A 43 -11.99 -33.12 3.43
N GLY A 44 -12.87 -33.00 2.42
CA GLY A 44 -12.52 -32.50 1.10
C GLY A 44 -12.01 -31.05 1.13
N ALA A 45 -12.67 -30.17 1.89
CA ALA A 45 -12.24 -28.79 2.07
C ALA A 45 -10.87 -28.71 2.75
N SER A 46 -10.63 -29.52 3.79
CA SER A 46 -9.33 -29.57 4.47
C SER A 46 -8.20 -30.06 3.56
N ALA A 47 -8.47 -31.06 2.72
CA ALA A 47 -7.51 -31.56 1.74
C ALA A 47 -7.20 -30.52 0.64
N TRP A 48 -8.22 -29.77 0.19
CA TRP A 48 -8.05 -28.68 -0.77
C TRP A 48 -7.13 -27.59 -0.21
N THR A 49 -7.38 -27.13 1.02
CA THR A 49 -6.53 -26.14 1.68
C THR A 49 -5.09 -26.63 1.88
N TYR A 50 -4.91 -27.92 2.15
CA TYR A 50 -3.58 -28.52 2.27
C TYR A 50 -2.81 -28.53 0.94
N SER A 51 -3.50 -28.71 -0.19
CA SER A 51 -2.87 -28.68 -1.51
C SER A 51 -2.43 -27.27 -1.94
N GLU A 52 -3.20 -26.24 -1.58
CA GLU A 52 -2.85 -24.85 -1.88
C GLU A 52 -1.63 -24.39 -1.06
N THR A 53 -1.60 -24.75 0.23
CA THR A 53 -0.46 -24.42 1.11
C THR A 53 0.85 -25.08 0.67
N GLN A 54 0.84 -26.28 0.09
CA GLN A 54 2.08 -26.89 -0.42
C GLN A 54 2.67 -26.14 -1.61
N ARG A 55 1.84 -25.54 -2.49
CA ARG A 55 2.34 -24.70 -3.59
C ARG A 55 3.01 -23.42 -3.08
N GLU A 56 2.50 -22.88 -1.98
CA GLU A 56 3.05 -21.70 -1.32
C GLU A 56 4.37 -22.02 -0.58
N VAL A 57 4.47 -23.19 0.07
CA VAL A 57 5.68 -23.65 0.77
C VAL A 57 6.86 -23.87 -0.20
N VAL A 58 6.61 -24.41 -1.40
CA VAL A 58 7.67 -24.58 -2.41
C VAL A 58 8.18 -23.23 -2.91
N ARG A 59 7.30 -22.21 -2.99
CA ARG A 59 7.69 -20.85 -3.37
C ARG A 59 8.56 -20.19 -2.29
N LEU A 60 8.23 -20.38 -1.01
CA LEU A 60 9.00 -19.88 0.13
C LEU A 60 10.39 -20.53 0.28
N SER A 61 10.59 -21.75 -0.23
CA SER A 61 11.91 -22.44 -0.16
C SER A 61 12.99 -21.77 -1.02
N THR A 62 12.60 -21.08 -2.10
CA THR A 62 13.52 -20.36 -2.97
C THR A 62 14.00 -19.07 -2.33
N ASP A 63 13.14 -18.40 -1.56
CA ASP A 63 13.47 -17.17 -0.85
C ASP A 63 14.46 -17.41 0.31
N ILE A 64 14.40 -18.59 0.95
CA ILE A 64 15.34 -18.96 2.03
C ILE A 64 16.78 -19.14 1.51
N ALA A 65 16.95 -19.64 0.28
CA ALA A 65 18.28 -19.75 -0.33
C ALA A 65 18.88 -18.38 -0.66
N GLN A 66 18.04 -17.45 -1.15
CA GLN A 66 18.46 -16.09 -1.45
C GLN A 66 18.79 -15.30 -0.17
N LEU A 67 18.01 -15.47 0.90
CA LEU A 67 18.29 -14.86 2.21
C LEU A 67 19.63 -15.31 2.79
N ARG A 68 19.99 -16.60 2.68
CA ARG A 68 21.29 -17.08 3.16
C ARG A 68 22.46 -16.51 2.37
N VAL A 69 22.33 -16.40 1.06
CA VAL A 69 23.36 -15.81 0.19
C VAL A 69 23.52 -14.31 0.48
N ALA A 70 22.41 -13.59 0.66
CA ALA A 70 22.44 -12.18 1.05
C ALA A 70 23.10 -11.98 2.42
N LEU A 71 22.85 -12.88 3.38
CA LEU A 71 23.42 -12.80 4.72
C LEU A 71 24.91 -13.20 4.75
N GLU A 72 25.33 -14.13 3.89
CA GLU A 72 26.74 -14.47 3.70
C GLU A 72 27.50 -13.32 3.00
N LEU A 73 26.89 -12.67 2.01
CA LEU A 73 27.42 -11.46 1.38
C LEU A 73 27.49 -10.27 2.35
N TYR A 74 26.44 -10.02 3.13
CA TYR A 74 26.41 -8.98 4.17
C TYR A 74 27.44 -9.26 5.27
N GLY A 75 27.55 -10.52 5.72
CA GLY A 75 28.56 -10.96 6.68
C GLY A 75 29.99 -10.83 6.14
N ARG A 76 30.23 -11.05 4.85
CA ARG A 76 31.53 -10.78 4.22
C ARG A 76 31.80 -9.30 4.01
N GLN A 77 30.79 -8.49 3.71
CA GLN A 77 30.92 -7.04 3.59
C GLN A 77 31.21 -6.38 4.96
N GLN A 78 30.76 -6.99 6.06
CA GLN A 78 31.06 -6.59 7.43
C GLN A 78 32.29 -7.30 8.03
N GLY A 79 32.86 -8.27 7.32
CA GLY A 79 33.97 -9.09 7.78
C GLY A 79 35.31 -8.41 7.56
N THR A 80 35.92 -7.98 8.67
CA THR A 80 37.25 -7.36 8.79
C THR A 80 37.29 -5.91 8.31
N PRO A 81 37.08 -4.91 9.20
CA PRO A 81 37.36 -3.52 8.85
C PRO A 81 38.80 -3.46 8.36
N SER A 82 38.99 -3.01 7.12
CA SER A 82 40.33 -2.82 6.61
C SER A 82 41.04 -1.77 7.47
N THR A 83 42.37 -1.83 7.58
CA THR A 83 43.13 -0.76 8.24
C THR A 83 42.87 0.62 7.61
N THR A 84 42.41 0.64 6.35
CA THR A 84 41.92 1.82 5.66
C THR A 84 40.57 2.29 6.20
N ASP A 85 39.62 1.40 6.49
CA ASP A 85 38.32 1.78 7.08
C ASP A 85 38.48 2.34 8.49
N SER A 86 39.34 1.75 9.32
CA SER A 86 39.61 2.28 10.66
C SER A 86 40.34 3.63 10.62
N ALA A 87 41.25 3.83 9.66
CA ALA A 87 41.86 5.13 9.40
C ALA A 87 40.83 6.16 8.92
N ASN A 88 39.92 5.79 8.02
CA ASN A 88 38.85 6.65 7.53
C ASN A 88 37.87 7.04 8.66
N LEU A 89 37.48 6.11 9.52
CA LEU A 89 36.63 6.41 10.69
C LEU A 89 37.33 7.35 11.68
N THR A 90 38.63 7.20 11.86
CA THR A 90 39.44 8.10 12.70
C THR A 90 39.55 9.50 12.08
N ASP A 91 39.72 9.59 10.75
CA ASP A 91 39.70 10.86 10.01
C ASP A 91 38.35 11.56 10.11
N LEU A 92 37.24 10.83 9.89
CA LEU A 92 35.88 11.33 10.06
C LEU A 92 35.62 11.86 11.48
N SER A 93 36.08 11.13 12.51
CA SER A 93 36.00 11.56 13.91
C SER A 93 36.78 12.86 14.16
N ASN A 94 38.00 12.98 13.61
CA ASN A 94 38.80 14.19 13.71
C ASN A 94 38.17 15.38 12.98
N ARG A 95 37.55 15.17 11.83
CA ARG A 95 36.86 16.25 11.09
C ARG A 95 35.62 16.74 11.84
N LEU A 96 34.87 15.83 12.46
CA LEU A 96 33.73 16.17 13.31
C LEU A 96 34.16 16.97 14.54
N SER A 97 35.25 16.58 15.21
CA SER A 97 35.74 17.31 16.38
C SER A 97 36.20 18.73 16.03
N ILE A 98 36.84 18.91 14.86
CA ILE A 98 37.20 20.25 14.35
C ILE A 98 35.94 21.08 14.06
N LEU A 99 34.92 20.50 13.41
CA LEU A 99 33.66 21.20 13.12
C LEU A 99 32.93 21.63 14.39
N GLU A 100 32.93 20.79 15.44
CA GLU A 100 32.35 21.18 16.72
C GLU A 100 33.14 22.27 17.42
N GLN A 101 34.48 22.21 17.37
CA GLN A 101 35.34 23.23 17.95
C GLN A 101 35.15 24.58 17.23
N ASP A 102 35.01 24.56 15.90
CA ASP A 102 34.71 25.72 15.08
C ASP A 102 33.34 26.31 15.41
N TRP A 103 32.31 25.48 15.58
CA TRP A 103 31.00 25.93 16.04
C TRP A 103 31.01 26.54 17.44
N ARG A 104 31.82 26.01 18.37
CA ARG A 104 31.96 26.58 19.72
C ARG A 104 32.79 27.85 19.75
N SER A 105 33.73 28.00 18.80
CA SER A 105 34.66 29.13 18.73
C SER A 105 34.18 30.23 17.78
N ALA A 106 33.18 29.93 16.96
CA ALA A 106 32.49 30.90 16.11
C ALA A 106 31.94 32.01 16.99
N PRO A 107 32.34 33.28 16.76
CA PRO A 107 31.75 34.40 17.47
C PRO A 107 30.24 34.38 17.24
N VAL A 108 29.46 34.30 18.32
CA VAL A 108 28.04 34.66 18.26
C VAL A 108 28.02 36.08 17.71
N PRO A 109 27.33 36.36 16.59
CA PRO A 109 27.21 37.73 16.12
C PRO A 109 26.52 38.52 17.23
N THR A 110 27.29 39.30 17.98
CA THR A 110 26.79 40.38 18.81
C THR A 110 25.89 41.18 17.91
N ALA A 111 24.66 41.45 18.35
CA ALA A 111 23.62 42.14 17.60
C ALA A 111 24.15 43.45 16.97
N ALA A 112 24.78 43.33 15.83
CA ALA A 112 24.93 44.38 14.86
C ALA A 112 23.52 44.56 14.34
N THR A 113 23.01 45.78 14.49
CA THR A 113 21.89 46.32 13.74
C THR A 113 21.81 45.58 12.41
N THR A 114 20.77 44.76 12.27
CA THR A 114 20.43 44.05 11.05
C THR A 114 20.27 45.10 9.97
N THR A 115 21.37 45.38 9.27
CA THR A 115 21.33 45.87 7.91
C THR A 115 20.43 44.90 7.20
N ALA A 116 19.28 45.41 6.75
CA ALA A 116 18.28 44.62 6.07
C ALA A 116 18.99 43.71 5.08
N LEU A 117 18.70 42.40 5.19
CA LEU A 117 18.83 41.48 4.06
C LEU A 117 18.37 42.23 2.82
N PRO A 118 19.02 42.11 1.64
CA PRO A 118 18.41 42.62 0.43
C PRO A 118 17.02 41.98 0.37
N THR A 119 16.01 42.77 0.69
CA THR A 119 14.64 42.49 0.38
C THR A 119 14.61 42.61 -1.13
N THR A 120 15.03 41.56 -1.82
CA THR A 120 14.23 41.14 -2.95
C THR A 120 12.86 40.91 -2.35
N THR A 121 12.05 41.96 -2.44
CA THR A 121 10.61 41.88 -2.42
C THR A 121 10.27 40.99 -3.61
N ALA A 122 10.48 39.67 -3.45
CA ALA A 122 9.67 38.71 -4.15
C ALA A 122 8.28 39.11 -3.69
N ALA A 123 7.54 39.75 -4.58
CA ALA A 123 6.14 39.99 -4.38
C ALA A 123 5.58 38.68 -3.85
N ALA A 124 4.98 38.70 -2.65
CA ALA A 124 4.09 37.63 -2.28
C ALA A 124 3.19 37.46 -3.51
N PRO A 125 3.22 36.29 -4.19
CA PRO A 125 2.32 36.10 -5.30
C PRO A 125 0.96 36.35 -4.69
N THR A 126 0.24 37.32 -5.25
CA THR A 126 -1.15 37.55 -4.90
C THR A 126 -1.81 36.19 -4.87
N ALA A 127 -2.15 35.72 -3.67
CA ALA A 127 -2.89 34.49 -3.52
C ALA A 127 -4.15 34.67 -4.35
N ILE A 128 -4.21 33.99 -5.48
CA ILE A 128 -5.42 33.90 -6.29
C ILE A 128 -6.33 32.92 -5.54
N SER A 129 -6.82 33.31 -4.35
CA SER A 129 -7.83 32.60 -3.55
C SER A 129 -7.71 31.06 -3.56
N GLY A 130 -6.49 30.51 -3.59
CA GLY A 130 -6.22 29.10 -3.82
C GLY A 130 -4.82 28.77 -3.32
N ASP A 131 -4.72 27.81 -2.42
CA ASP A 131 -3.48 27.34 -1.79
C ASP A 131 -2.45 26.96 -2.85
N CYS A 132 -1.38 27.75 -3.00
CA CYS A 132 -0.21 27.38 -3.79
C CYS A 132 0.90 26.90 -2.86
N MET A 133 1.72 25.96 -3.33
CA MET A 133 2.85 25.41 -2.58
C MET A 133 4.09 26.31 -2.74
N PRO A 134 4.62 26.92 -1.66
CA PRO A 134 5.85 27.67 -1.71
C PRO A 134 7.07 26.75 -1.88
N THR A 135 8.10 27.30 -2.50
CA THR A 135 9.36 26.61 -2.76
C THR A 135 10.24 26.65 -1.51
N GLY A 136 11.07 25.61 -1.35
CA GLY A 136 12.09 25.53 -0.31
C GLY A 136 11.59 25.11 1.08
N THR A 137 10.28 25.01 1.32
CA THR A 137 9.70 24.53 2.58
C THR A 137 9.13 23.13 2.47
N ARG A 138 8.96 22.48 3.63
CA ARG A 138 8.34 21.15 3.75
C ARG A 138 6.82 21.30 3.85
N PHE A 139 6.10 20.47 3.10
CA PHE A 139 4.65 20.39 3.10
C PHE A 139 4.20 18.97 3.31
N LEU A 140 3.16 18.81 4.13
CA LEU A 140 2.50 17.55 4.35
C LEU A 140 1.36 17.42 3.35
N VAL A 141 1.37 16.35 2.56
CA VAL A 141 0.41 16.08 1.50
C VAL A 141 -0.19 14.69 1.66
N SER A 142 -1.35 14.49 1.05
CA SER A 142 -2.12 13.26 1.06
C SER A 142 -2.52 12.84 -0.37
N ALA A 143 -2.97 11.59 -0.51
CA ALA A 143 -3.42 11.09 -1.81
C ALA A 143 -4.62 11.90 -2.34
N GLY A 144 -4.56 12.30 -3.61
CA GLY A 144 -5.57 13.12 -4.26
C GLY A 144 -5.35 14.64 -4.14
N ASP A 145 -4.32 15.07 -3.40
CA ASP A 145 -3.98 16.49 -3.29
C ASP A 145 -3.43 17.05 -4.60
N ARG A 146 -3.81 18.31 -4.88
CA ARG A 146 -3.37 19.06 -6.05
C ARG A 146 -3.01 20.48 -5.66
N TYR A 147 -1.73 20.80 -5.72
CA TYR A 147 -1.22 22.13 -5.37
C TYR A 147 -0.41 22.73 -6.52
N PRO A 148 -0.77 23.92 -7.02
CA PRO A 148 0.09 24.67 -7.94
C PRO A 148 1.34 25.17 -7.19
N VAL A 149 2.49 25.20 -7.86
CA VAL A 149 3.72 25.77 -7.27
C VAL A 149 3.64 27.30 -7.34
N CYS A 150 3.86 27.98 -6.23
CA CYS A 150 3.77 29.43 -6.17
C CYS A 150 4.81 30.08 -7.12
N GLY A 151 4.35 30.80 -8.14
CA GLY A 151 5.21 31.57 -9.05
C GLY A 151 5.85 30.77 -10.20
N PHE A 152 5.49 29.51 -10.37
CA PHE A 152 5.99 28.65 -11.45
C PHE A 152 4.84 27.95 -12.18
N ASP A 153 5.03 27.70 -13.47
CA ASP A 153 4.12 26.88 -14.26
C ASP A 153 4.37 25.40 -13.93
N GLY A 154 3.79 24.93 -12.83
CA GLY A 154 3.92 23.56 -12.34
C GLY A 154 2.84 23.24 -11.33
N THR A 155 2.28 22.03 -11.39
CA THR A 155 1.31 21.53 -10.42
C THR A 155 1.80 20.20 -9.88
N VAL A 156 1.78 20.06 -8.56
CA VAL A 156 2.04 18.80 -7.88
C VAL A 156 0.70 18.11 -7.65
N GLU A 157 0.52 16.95 -8.29
CA GLU A 157 -0.68 16.11 -8.14
C GLU A 157 -0.29 14.77 -7.53
N ILE A 158 -0.83 14.46 -6.35
CA ILE A 158 -0.48 13.25 -5.61
C ILE A 158 -1.45 12.13 -5.99
N GLY A 159 -0.92 11.07 -6.61
CA GLY A 159 -1.68 9.88 -6.96
C GLY A 159 -1.92 8.97 -5.76
N GLY A 160 -0.92 8.79 -4.91
CA GLY A 160 -0.97 7.88 -3.77
C GLY A 160 0.22 8.05 -2.83
N VAL A 161 0.04 7.63 -1.57
CA VAL A 161 1.11 7.63 -0.57
C VAL A 161 1.10 6.31 0.18
N ASP A 162 2.22 5.62 0.12
CA ASP A 162 2.44 4.31 0.72
C ASP A 162 3.68 4.33 1.64
N ASN A 163 3.96 3.19 2.28
CA ASN A 163 5.08 3.05 3.20
C ASN A 163 6.43 3.09 2.46
N GLY A 164 7.06 4.26 2.49
CA GLY A 164 8.39 4.49 1.93
C GLY A 164 8.42 5.06 0.51
N PHE A 165 7.27 5.31 -0.11
CA PHE A 165 7.18 5.93 -1.43
C PHE A 165 5.86 6.67 -1.63
N MET A 166 5.88 7.65 -2.55
CA MET A 166 4.67 8.31 -3.03
C MET A 166 4.59 8.16 -4.55
N SER A 167 3.38 8.21 -5.08
CA SER A 167 3.13 8.30 -6.51
C SER A 167 2.50 9.65 -6.86
N LEU A 168 2.89 10.20 -8.00
CA LEU A 168 2.22 11.33 -8.61
C LEU A 168 1.04 10.81 -9.46
N ALA A 169 0.11 11.71 -9.80
CA ALA A 169 -1.07 11.37 -10.61
C ALA A 169 -0.71 10.87 -12.03
N ASP A 170 0.50 11.17 -12.51
CA ASP A 170 1.04 10.67 -13.78
C ASP A 170 1.59 9.23 -13.69
N GLY A 171 1.57 8.63 -12.50
CA GLY A 171 2.10 7.29 -12.22
C GLY A 171 3.59 7.27 -11.86
N THR A 172 4.25 8.42 -11.79
CA THR A 172 5.65 8.49 -11.37
C THR A 172 5.77 8.16 -9.89
N VAL A 173 6.58 7.17 -9.54
CA VAL A 173 6.82 6.76 -8.15
C VAL A 173 8.14 7.33 -7.65
N ILE A 174 8.11 7.99 -6.49
CA ILE A 174 9.28 8.56 -5.84
C ILE A 174 9.43 7.92 -4.46
N ALA A 175 10.58 7.29 -4.21
CA ALA A 175 10.90 6.76 -2.90
C ALA A 175 11.17 7.90 -1.90
N ALA A 176 10.93 7.66 -0.61
CA ALA A 176 11.34 8.57 0.45
C ALA A 176 12.85 8.84 0.39
N GLY A 177 13.24 10.11 0.49
CA GLY A 177 14.60 10.61 0.25
C GLY A 177 14.92 10.89 -1.22
N GLY A 178 14.06 10.52 -2.17
CA GLY A 178 14.24 10.76 -3.59
C GLY A 178 13.88 12.17 -4.02
N ASN A 179 14.43 12.61 -5.16
CA ASN A 179 13.96 13.79 -5.88
C ASN A 179 13.80 13.48 -7.37
N ILE A 180 12.85 14.15 -8.02
CA ILE A 180 12.65 14.08 -9.46
C ILE A 180 12.30 15.46 -10.03
N PRO A 181 12.55 15.71 -11.32
CA PRO A 181 12.03 16.89 -12.00
C PRO A 181 10.50 16.82 -12.07
N LEU A 182 9.86 17.95 -11.76
CA LEU A 182 8.41 18.08 -11.84
C LEU A 182 8.01 18.37 -13.29
N PRO A 183 7.07 17.60 -13.90
CA PRO A 183 6.76 17.71 -15.32
C PRO A 183 6.36 19.13 -15.72
N ASN A 184 6.82 19.55 -16.90
CA ASN A 184 6.49 20.85 -17.50
C ASN A 184 6.91 22.07 -16.67
N SER A 185 7.84 21.91 -15.72
CA SER A 185 8.34 23.01 -14.89
C SER A 185 9.87 22.98 -14.76
N ALA A 186 10.45 24.08 -14.27
CA ALA A 186 11.86 24.13 -13.88
C ALA A 186 12.11 23.62 -12.44
N CYS A 187 11.08 23.07 -11.79
CA CYS A 187 11.11 22.70 -10.39
C CYS A 187 11.45 21.22 -10.20
N MET A 188 12.08 20.91 -9.07
CA MET A 188 12.28 19.56 -8.56
C MET A 188 11.34 19.32 -7.39
N ILE A 189 10.79 18.11 -7.30
CA ILE A 189 10.05 17.64 -6.11
C ILE A 189 10.90 16.61 -5.38
N GLY A 190 11.15 16.86 -4.10
CA GLY A 190 11.82 15.95 -3.18
C GLY A 190 10.82 15.37 -2.19
N VAL A 191 10.85 14.06 -2.02
CA VAL A 191 10.07 13.36 -0.98
C VAL A 191 10.97 13.19 0.21
N VAL A 192 10.60 13.82 1.32
CA VAL A 192 11.36 13.72 2.55
C VAL A 192 11.01 12.42 3.27
N SER A 193 9.71 12.17 3.43
CA SER A 193 9.16 10.99 4.11
C SER A 193 7.82 10.63 3.46
N ALA A 194 7.47 9.34 3.49
CA ALA A 194 6.21 8.84 2.97
C ALA A 194 5.76 7.64 3.82
N GLY A 195 4.62 7.74 4.50
CA GLY A 195 4.06 6.64 5.28
C GLY A 195 4.87 6.23 6.53
N GLN A 196 5.95 6.94 6.87
CA GLN A 196 6.83 6.60 7.98
C GLN A 196 6.21 7.00 9.34
N ASP A 197 6.65 6.35 10.42
CA ASP A 197 6.28 6.65 11.81
C ASP A 197 4.77 6.68 12.11
N GLY A 198 3.99 5.85 11.41
CA GLY A 198 2.54 5.71 11.63
C GLY A 198 1.69 6.74 10.88
N MET A 199 2.28 7.57 10.01
CA MET A 199 1.55 8.49 9.13
C MET A 199 1.18 7.84 7.79
N THR A 200 0.51 6.69 7.81
CA THR A 200 0.09 6.03 6.56
C THR A 200 -0.90 6.93 5.80
N GLY A 201 -0.66 7.13 4.51
CA GLY A 201 -1.46 8.01 3.65
C GLY A 201 -0.99 9.47 3.59
N PHE A 202 0.08 9.83 4.32
CA PHE A 202 0.69 11.15 4.26
C PHE A 202 2.16 11.11 3.88
N ALA A 203 2.59 12.08 3.10
CA ALA A 203 3.97 12.29 2.71
C ALA A 203 4.41 13.72 3.02
N GLU A 204 5.67 13.89 3.39
CA GLU A 204 6.29 15.20 3.50
C GLU A 204 7.11 15.46 2.24
N ILE A 205 6.79 16.54 1.52
CA ILE A 205 7.46 16.91 0.28
C ILE A 205 8.08 18.30 0.38
N ARG A 206 9.07 18.54 -0.48
CA ARG A 206 9.69 19.85 -0.66
C ARG A 206 9.85 20.11 -2.16
N VAL A 207 9.38 21.26 -2.61
CA VAL A 207 9.59 21.69 -4.00
C VAL A 207 10.74 22.69 -4.04
N THR A 208 11.66 22.53 -4.98
CA THR A 208 12.77 23.45 -5.21
C THR A 208 12.82 23.85 -6.67
N CYS A 209 12.68 25.14 -6.90
CA CYS A 209 12.95 25.85 -8.13
C CYS A 209 13.92 26.99 -7.73
#